data_AF-A0A4Z2BPT2-F1
#
_entry.id   AF-A0A4Z2BPT2-F1
#
_cell.length_a   1.000
_cell.length_b   1.000
_cell.length_c   1.000
_cell.angle_alpha   90.00
_cell.angle_beta   90.00
_cell.angle_gamma   90.00
#
_symmetry.space_group_name_H-M   'P 1'
#
loop_
_entity.id
_entity.type
_entity.pdbx_description
1 polymer ?
#
loop_
_entity_poly.entity_id
_entity_poly.type
_entity_poly.pdbx_seq_one_letter_code
_entity_poly.pdbx_strand_id
1 'polypeptide(L)'
;MNSSKMRPSRVGRNPFIRDLKFSTSEKIKVGLMSVTVFPVRLLLVSFLMLLAWPFAFTASLGRSQFVLEPQTWWRRFVDVCLRVIMRAMWFCGGFHWIKVKGERAASSEAPILTVAPHSSYFDAIPVTMTMCSIVAKQESSSIPVWGTLISYIRPVFVSRADQDSRRKTVEEIRRRAQSGGVWPQIMIFPEGTCTNRSGLILFKAGAFIPALPVQPVVLRYLNKLDTVTWTWRGPGAFRILWLTLCQLHNAMEIEYLPVYTPSEEEKENPSLFANNVRKVMAKALEVPLTDLSFEDREIILSEGELRIFDFSSLLEFNHLVCRLGLRAETSEKQLEELVRRARKLQGDKMSLEDFAQFLKLPVTDTLTHIHRLFDQRAEGQIDIRHYVIALSTICRPKSMETLRLAFLMYEREEGGEIQGAELAAILEIMLGVKEVELSGLFLSLDEDTEAITHDEFVHFLEQHPYFVQDYLSFKNHPRRHCYSARRNCDVQGKKDE
;
A
#
# COMPACT_ATOMS: atom_id res chain seq x y z
N MET A 1 24.37 -19.61 -9.28
CA MET A 1 24.93 -18.26 -9.02
C MET A 1 23.93 -17.46 -8.23
N ASN A 2 24.44 -16.75 -7.23
CA ASN A 2 23.76 -16.47 -5.97
C ASN A 2 22.70 -15.36 -6.07
N SER A 3 21.51 -15.67 -5.53
CA SER A 3 20.55 -14.67 -5.08
C SER A 3 21.22 -13.81 -4.01
N SER A 4 21.46 -12.54 -4.33
CA SER A 4 21.94 -11.52 -3.41
C SER A 4 20.93 -11.38 -2.27
N LYS A 5 21.26 -11.96 -1.11
CA LYS A 5 20.56 -11.69 0.15
C LYS A 5 20.89 -10.26 0.58
N MET A 6 20.13 -9.28 0.08
CA MET A 6 20.03 -7.97 0.72
C MET A 6 19.54 -8.19 2.15
N ARG A 7 20.29 -7.68 3.14
CA ARG A 7 19.84 -7.62 4.53
C ARG A 7 18.51 -6.84 4.58
N PRO A 8 17.55 -7.25 5.44
CA PRO A 8 16.27 -6.56 5.52
C PRO A 8 16.51 -5.13 5.99
N SER A 9 15.89 -4.17 5.30
CA SER A 9 15.63 -2.84 5.85
C SER A 9 14.91 -2.98 7.21
N ARG A 10 14.85 -1.93 8.02
CA ARG A 10 14.10 -1.94 9.29
C ARG A 10 12.61 -2.31 9.13
N VAL A 11 12.12 -2.27 7.89
CA VAL A 11 10.83 -2.80 7.46
C VAL A 11 10.99 -4.31 7.17
N GLY A 12 10.14 -5.15 7.76
CA GLY A 12 10.10 -6.59 7.46
C GLY A 12 9.86 -6.93 5.97
N ARG A 13 9.49 -8.18 5.66
CA ARG A 13 9.12 -8.55 4.26
C ARG A 13 8.07 -7.58 3.72
N ASN A 14 8.39 -6.89 2.63
CA ASN A 14 7.51 -5.93 1.96
C ASN A 14 6.10 -6.51 1.76
N PRO A 15 5.05 -5.91 2.36
CA PRO A 15 3.70 -6.47 2.35
C PRO A 15 3.01 -6.36 0.98
N PHE A 16 3.55 -5.57 0.05
CA PHE A 16 2.95 -5.29 -1.26
C PHE A 16 3.56 -6.12 -2.41
N ILE A 17 4.51 -7.01 -2.11
CA ILE A 17 5.17 -7.88 -3.10
C ILE A 17 4.81 -9.34 -2.84
N ARG A 18 4.50 -10.06 -3.91
CA ARG A 18 4.31 -11.51 -3.89
C ARG A 18 4.94 -12.16 -5.10
N ASP A 19 6.03 -12.90 -4.86
CA ASP A 19 6.63 -13.77 -5.86
C ASP A 19 6.16 -15.22 -5.67
N LEU A 20 5.47 -15.76 -6.69
CA LEU A 20 5.14 -17.18 -6.73
C LEU A 20 6.29 -17.97 -7.34
N LYS A 21 6.99 -18.73 -6.50
CA LYS A 21 8.01 -19.71 -6.94
C LYS A 21 7.41 -21.10 -6.87
N PHE A 22 7.49 -21.82 -7.97
CA PHE A 22 7.01 -23.19 -8.08
C PHE A 22 8.18 -24.15 -8.19
N SER A 23 8.15 -25.20 -7.38
CA SER A 23 8.95 -26.40 -7.58
C SER A 23 8.54 -27.13 -8.85
N THR A 24 9.40 -28.02 -9.36
CA THR A 24 9.10 -28.82 -10.57
C THR A 24 7.85 -29.67 -10.40
N SER A 25 7.64 -30.25 -9.21
CA SER A 25 6.44 -31.04 -8.90
C SER A 25 5.17 -30.19 -8.89
N GLU A 26 5.24 -28.97 -8.34
CA GLU A 26 4.11 -28.03 -8.39
C GLU A 26 3.80 -27.58 -9.82
N LYS A 27 4.81 -27.35 -10.67
CA LYS A 27 4.60 -27.04 -12.09
C LYS A 27 3.90 -28.18 -12.83
N ILE A 28 4.34 -29.41 -12.63
CA ILE A 28 3.72 -30.60 -13.23
C ILE A 28 2.27 -30.74 -12.75
N LYS A 29 2.04 -30.59 -11.43
CA LYS A 29 0.69 -30.64 -10.85
C LYS A 29 -0.21 -29.55 -11.41
N VAL A 30 0.24 -28.30 -11.47
CA VAL A 30 -0.52 -27.20 -12.05
C VAL A 30 -0.80 -27.47 -13.53
N GLY A 31 0.16 -27.98 -14.29
CA GLY A 31 -0.03 -28.38 -15.70
C GLY A 31 -1.13 -29.41 -15.86
N LEU A 32 -1.10 -30.50 -15.09
CA LEU A 32 -2.15 -31.53 -15.10
C LEU A 32 -3.53 -30.97 -14.71
N MET A 33 -3.59 -30.19 -13.63
CA MET A 33 -4.84 -29.61 -13.12
C MET A 33 -5.43 -28.58 -14.08
N SER A 34 -4.60 -27.92 -14.87
CA SER A 34 -5.02 -26.94 -15.88
C SER A 34 -5.81 -27.56 -17.03
N VAL A 35 -5.51 -28.81 -17.38
CA VAL A 35 -6.20 -29.55 -18.46
C VAL A 35 -7.41 -30.31 -17.92
N THR A 36 -7.37 -30.76 -16.67
CA THR A 36 -8.38 -31.66 -16.10
C THR A 36 -9.42 -30.92 -15.24
N VAL A 37 -8.99 -30.37 -14.10
CA VAL A 37 -9.89 -29.81 -13.08
C VAL A 37 -10.31 -28.37 -13.39
N PHE A 38 -9.38 -27.56 -13.88
CA PHE A 38 -9.60 -26.14 -14.12
C PHE A 38 -10.77 -25.84 -15.07
N PRO A 39 -10.87 -26.46 -16.27
CA PRO A 39 -11.94 -26.14 -17.21
C PRO A 39 -13.31 -26.47 -16.63
N VAL A 40 -13.44 -27.63 -15.98
CA VAL A 40 -14.69 -28.06 -15.33
C VAL A 40 -15.09 -27.09 -14.23
N ARG A 41 -14.16 -26.70 -13.36
CA ARG A 41 -14.45 -25.75 -12.29
C ARG A 41 -14.80 -24.36 -12.81
N LEU A 42 -14.08 -23.87 -13.82
CA LEU A 42 -14.35 -22.58 -14.42
C LEU A 42 -15.77 -22.55 -15.01
N LEU A 43 -16.18 -23.62 -15.71
CA LEU A 43 -17.54 -23.75 -16.24
C LEU A 43 -18.59 -23.77 -15.12
N LEU A 44 -18.40 -24.58 -14.07
CA LEU A 44 -19.33 -24.67 -12.95
C LEU A 44 -19.45 -23.34 -12.18
N VAL A 45 -18.33 -22.68 -11.88
CA VAL A 45 -18.30 -21.39 -11.20
C VAL A 45 -18.99 -20.32 -12.06
N SER A 46 -18.70 -20.29 -13.36
CA SER A 46 -19.32 -19.32 -14.28
C SER A 46 -20.83 -19.56 -14.41
N PHE A 47 -21.26 -20.81 -14.51
CA PHE A 47 -22.68 -21.19 -14.55
C PHE A 47 -23.40 -20.74 -13.28
N LEU A 48 -22.86 -21.04 -12.09
CA LEU A 48 -23.47 -20.66 -10.82
C LEU A 48 -23.51 -19.15 -10.62
N MET A 49 -22.49 -18.42 -11.10
CA MET A 49 -22.47 -16.96 -11.07
C MET A 49 -23.56 -16.36 -11.99
N LEU A 50 -23.72 -16.89 -13.20
CA LEU A 50 -24.80 -16.50 -14.12
C LEU A 50 -26.19 -16.88 -13.57
N LEU A 51 -26.29 -18.00 -12.85
CA LEU A 51 -27.51 -18.42 -12.19
C LEU A 51 -27.89 -17.49 -11.02
N ALA A 52 -26.91 -16.99 -10.25
CA ALA A 52 -27.15 -16.05 -9.15
C ALA A 52 -27.61 -14.67 -9.65
N TRP A 53 -27.15 -14.26 -10.83
CA TRP A 53 -27.42 -12.94 -11.40
C TRP A 53 -28.91 -12.55 -11.50
N PRO A 54 -29.82 -13.35 -12.08
CA PRO A 54 -31.24 -12.97 -12.18
C PRO A 54 -31.90 -12.81 -10.80
N PHE A 55 -31.52 -13.63 -9.81
CA PHE A 55 -32.02 -13.48 -8.44
C PHE A 55 -31.56 -12.16 -7.82
N ALA A 56 -30.28 -11.83 -7.95
CA ALA A 56 -29.74 -10.56 -7.45
C ALA A 56 -30.34 -9.35 -8.19
N PHE A 57 -30.51 -9.44 -9.51
CA PHE A 57 -31.10 -8.39 -10.33
C PHE A 57 -32.55 -8.12 -9.93
N THR A 58 -33.40 -9.15 -9.94
CA THR A 58 -34.82 -9.04 -9.57
C THR A 58 -35.01 -8.53 -8.14
N ALA A 59 -34.20 -9.01 -7.20
CA ALA A 59 -34.25 -8.54 -5.81
C ALA A 59 -33.54 -7.19 -5.58
N SER A 60 -32.87 -6.63 -6.59
CA SER A 60 -32.37 -5.25 -6.57
C SER A 60 -33.36 -4.25 -7.18
N LEU A 61 -34.30 -4.71 -8.02
CA LEU A 61 -35.33 -3.84 -8.59
C LEU A 61 -36.19 -3.20 -7.48
N GLY A 62 -36.37 -1.90 -7.59
CA GLY A 62 -37.14 -1.08 -6.66
C GLY A 62 -36.50 -0.86 -5.29
N ARG A 63 -35.25 -1.31 -5.05
CA ARG A 63 -34.55 -1.02 -3.79
C ARG A 63 -33.97 0.39 -3.78
N SER A 64 -34.30 1.18 -2.76
CA SER A 64 -33.55 2.38 -2.43
C SER A 64 -32.15 2.03 -1.88
N GLN A 65 -31.14 2.80 -2.28
CA GLN A 65 -29.79 2.73 -1.70
C GLN A 65 -29.72 3.41 -0.33
N PHE A 66 -30.63 4.35 -0.05
CA PHE A 66 -30.59 5.21 1.14
C PHE A 66 -31.60 4.82 2.21
N VAL A 67 -32.69 4.15 1.82
CA VAL A 67 -33.78 3.75 2.72
C VAL A 67 -33.87 2.22 2.77
N LEU A 68 -33.94 1.68 3.99
CA LEU A 68 -34.12 0.26 4.19
C LEU A 68 -35.61 -0.07 4.07
N GLU A 69 -35.99 -0.72 2.97
CA GLU A 69 -37.35 -1.27 2.84
C GLU A 69 -37.56 -2.50 3.76
N PRO A 70 -38.77 -2.70 4.28
CA PRO A 70 -39.13 -3.93 4.98
C PRO A 70 -38.84 -5.15 4.11
N GLN A 71 -38.10 -6.12 4.65
CA GLN A 71 -37.78 -7.36 3.93
C GLN A 71 -39.04 -8.21 3.74
N THR A 72 -39.61 -8.17 2.53
CA THR A 72 -40.71 -9.05 2.12
C THR A 72 -40.27 -10.52 2.13
N TRP A 73 -41.22 -11.43 2.29
CA TRP A 73 -40.95 -12.87 2.34
C TRP A 73 -40.21 -13.39 1.10
N TRP A 74 -40.54 -12.89 -0.10
CA TRP A 74 -39.89 -13.29 -1.34
C TRP A 74 -38.43 -12.82 -1.41
N ARG A 75 -38.11 -11.63 -0.88
CA ARG A 75 -36.73 -11.14 -0.83
C ARG A 75 -35.88 -11.96 0.15
N ARG A 76 -36.47 -12.39 1.27
CA ARG A 76 -35.82 -13.34 2.20
C ARG A 76 -35.57 -14.70 1.53
N PHE A 77 -36.52 -15.18 0.73
CA PHE A 77 -36.32 -16.40 -0.05
C PHE A 77 -35.16 -16.23 -1.05
N VAL A 78 -35.11 -15.11 -1.76
CA VAL A 78 -33.99 -14.78 -2.66
C VAL A 78 -32.65 -14.72 -1.92
N ASP A 79 -32.61 -14.11 -0.73
CA ASP A 79 -31.41 -14.09 0.12
C ASP A 79 -30.90 -15.51 0.42
N VAL A 80 -31.81 -16.44 0.75
CA VAL A 80 -31.47 -17.85 1.00
C VAL A 80 -30.97 -18.53 -0.27
N CYS A 81 -31.67 -18.38 -1.40
CA CYS A 81 -31.24 -18.92 -2.69
C CYS A 81 -29.84 -18.43 -3.08
N LEU A 82 -29.59 -17.13 -2.96
CA LEU A 82 -28.29 -16.53 -3.24
C LEU A 82 -27.22 -17.11 -2.32
N ARG A 83 -27.45 -17.22 -1.00
CA ARG A 83 -26.47 -17.84 -0.08
C ARG A 83 -26.13 -19.27 -0.50
N VAL A 84 -27.12 -20.06 -0.89
CA VAL A 84 -26.93 -21.45 -1.33
C VAL A 84 -26.15 -21.51 -2.64
N ILE A 85 -26.53 -20.71 -3.64
CA ILE A 85 -25.85 -20.65 -4.94
C ILE A 85 -24.40 -20.18 -4.76
N MET A 86 -24.17 -19.13 -3.96
CA MET A 86 -22.83 -18.63 -3.68
C MET A 86 -21.98 -19.66 -2.94
N ARG A 87 -22.56 -20.38 -1.95
CA ARG A 87 -21.85 -21.45 -1.26
C ARG A 87 -21.47 -22.59 -2.18
N ALA A 88 -22.37 -22.98 -3.09
CA ALA A 88 -22.11 -23.99 -4.12
C ALA A 88 -21.02 -23.51 -5.09
N MET A 89 -21.05 -22.23 -5.50
CA MET A 89 -20.02 -21.64 -6.37
C MET A 89 -18.64 -21.72 -5.72
N TRP A 90 -18.51 -21.35 -4.44
CA TRP A 90 -17.25 -21.47 -3.71
C TRP A 90 -16.80 -22.92 -3.55
N PHE A 91 -17.74 -23.84 -3.32
CA PHE A 91 -17.45 -25.28 -3.27
C PHE A 91 -16.87 -25.76 -4.60
N CYS A 92 -17.51 -25.46 -5.72
CA CYS A 92 -17.01 -25.77 -7.07
C CYS A 92 -15.66 -25.10 -7.35
N GLY A 93 -15.40 -23.91 -6.80
CA GLY A 93 -14.11 -23.22 -6.85
C GLY A 93 -13.01 -23.83 -6.00
N GLY A 94 -13.27 -24.93 -5.28
CA GLY A 94 -12.29 -25.65 -4.45
C GLY A 94 -12.29 -25.26 -2.97
N PHE A 95 -13.10 -24.29 -2.54
CA PHE A 95 -13.31 -23.94 -1.13
C PHE A 95 -14.33 -24.88 -0.49
N HIS A 96 -13.94 -26.16 -0.42
CA HIS A 96 -14.82 -27.21 0.10
C HIS A 96 -15.09 -26.99 1.59
N TRP A 97 -14.05 -26.67 2.36
CA TRP A 97 -14.09 -26.56 3.82
C TRP A 97 -13.71 -25.14 4.22
N ILE A 98 -14.68 -24.43 4.78
CA ILE A 98 -14.51 -23.09 5.35
C ILE A 98 -14.73 -23.24 6.85
N LYS A 99 -13.64 -23.21 7.63
CA LYS A 99 -13.71 -23.37 9.07
C LYS A 99 -14.12 -22.05 9.70
N VAL A 100 -15.19 -22.05 10.47
CA VAL A 100 -15.64 -20.87 11.23
C VAL A 100 -15.32 -21.08 12.70
N LYS A 101 -14.62 -20.13 13.31
CA LYS A 101 -14.33 -20.08 14.75
C LYS A 101 -14.99 -18.85 15.37
N GLY A 102 -15.44 -18.99 16.61
CA GLY A 102 -16.17 -17.93 17.31
C GLY A 102 -17.57 -17.70 16.74
N GLU A 103 -18.28 -16.77 17.34
CA GLU A 103 -19.65 -16.42 16.97
C GLU A 103 -19.72 -14.99 16.46
N ARG A 104 -20.49 -14.79 15.38
CA ARG A 104 -20.73 -13.46 14.85
C ARG A 104 -21.72 -12.73 15.74
N ALA A 105 -21.31 -11.57 16.26
CA ALA A 105 -22.15 -10.68 17.04
C ALA A 105 -23.34 -10.16 16.21
N ALA A 106 -24.44 -9.82 16.89
CA ALA A 106 -25.59 -9.21 16.24
C ALA A 106 -25.27 -7.79 15.73
N SER A 107 -25.99 -7.32 14.71
CA SER A 107 -25.82 -5.95 14.17
C SER A 107 -26.06 -4.87 15.21
N SER A 108 -26.93 -5.13 16.20
CA SER A 108 -27.20 -4.22 17.31
C SER A 108 -26.07 -4.14 18.34
N GLU A 109 -25.24 -5.19 18.45
CA GLU A 109 -24.11 -5.26 19.37
C GLU A 109 -22.84 -4.69 18.73
N ALA A 110 -22.55 -5.13 17.49
CA ALA A 110 -21.41 -4.68 16.71
C ALA A 110 -21.85 -4.40 15.27
N PRO A 111 -22.20 -3.15 14.91
CA PRO A 111 -22.67 -2.83 13.56
C PRO A 111 -21.59 -2.96 12.47
N ILE A 112 -20.31 -3.00 12.87
CA ILE A 112 -19.17 -3.05 11.95
C ILE A 112 -18.32 -4.30 12.23
N LEU A 113 -18.05 -5.07 11.18
CA LEU A 113 -17.07 -6.16 11.19
C LEU A 113 -15.77 -5.64 10.58
N THR A 114 -14.69 -5.61 11.37
CA THR A 114 -13.37 -5.21 10.86
C THR A 114 -12.60 -6.46 10.46
N VAL A 115 -12.21 -6.60 9.20
CA VAL A 115 -11.67 -7.85 8.66
C VAL A 115 -10.22 -7.70 8.22
N ALA A 116 -9.36 -8.63 8.64
CA ALA A 116 -7.95 -8.64 8.27
C ALA A 116 -7.36 -10.07 8.27
N PRO A 117 -6.30 -10.35 7.51
CA PRO A 117 -5.71 -9.46 6.52
C PRO A 117 -6.60 -9.33 5.27
N HIS A 118 -6.61 -8.17 4.63
CA HIS A 118 -7.10 -8.03 3.27
C HIS A 118 -6.03 -8.50 2.32
N SER A 119 -6.26 -9.57 1.57
CA SER A 119 -5.19 -10.20 0.78
C SER A 119 -5.67 -10.90 -0.48
N SER A 120 -6.98 -11.03 -0.70
CA SER A 120 -7.48 -11.82 -1.80
C SER A 120 -8.84 -11.34 -2.33
N TYR A 121 -9.12 -11.60 -3.60
CA TYR A 121 -10.49 -11.53 -4.12
C TYR A 121 -11.44 -12.52 -3.42
N PHE A 122 -10.88 -13.61 -2.89
CA PHE A 122 -11.62 -14.60 -2.12
C PHE A 122 -12.00 -14.11 -0.72
N ASP A 123 -11.55 -12.92 -0.31
CA ASP A 123 -12.05 -12.24 0.90
C ASP A 123 -13.56 -11.90 0.78
N ALA A 124 -14.14 -12.04 -0.42
CA ALA A 124 -15.59 -11.98 -0.65
C ALA A 124 -16.37 -13.18 -0.08
N ILE A 125 -15.71 -14.31 0.24
CA ILE A 125 -16.36 -15.49 0.83
C ILE A 125 -17.15 -15.13 2.11
N PRO A 126 -16.55 -14.54 3.16
CA PRO A 126 -17.29 -14.15 4.36
C PRO A 126 -18.42 -13.16 4.05
N VAL A 127 -18.27 -12.28 3.07
CA VAL A 127 -19.32 -11.35 2.63
C VAL A 127 -20.53 -12.12 2.11
N THR A 128 -20.33 -13.06 1.18
CA THR A 128 -21.44 -13.85 0.59
C THR A 128 -22.11 -14.80 1.57
N MET A 129 -21.39 -15.27 2.59
CA MET A 129 -21.95 -16.12 3.65
C MET A 129 -22.85 -15.32 4.60
N THR A 130 -22.46 -14.09 4.91
CA THR A 130 -23.13 -13.23 5.89
C THR A 130 -24.19 -12.33 5.27
N MET A 131 -24.07 -12.00 3.99
CA MET A 131 -24.77 -10.91 3.29
C MET A 131 -24.56 -9.54 3.97
N CYS A 132 -23.38 -9.33 4.55
CA CYS A 132 -22.98 -8.03 5.07
C CYS A 132 -22.85 -7.01 3.93
N SER A 133 -23.13 -5.74 4.27
CA SER A 133 -22.73 -4.63 3.41
C SER A 133 -21.21 -4.51 3.42
N ILE A 134 -20.63 -3.94 2.38
CA ILE A 134 -19.17 -3.72 2.27
C ILE A 134 -18.86 -2.28 1.90
N VAL A 135 -17.65 -1.84 2.22
CA VAL A 135 -17.07 -0.64 1.60
C VAL A 135 -16.33 -1.06 0.34
N ALA A 136 -16.84 -0.66 -0.82
CA ALA A 136 -16.32 -1.09 -2.12
C ALA A 136 -15.83 0.10 -2.95
N LYS A 137 -14.84 -0.16 -3.81
CA LYS A 137 -14.43 0.81 -4.84
C LYS A 137 -15.59 1.07 -5.80
N GLN A 138 -15.80 2.33 -6.20
CA GLN A 138 -16.88 2.70 -7.12
C GLN A 138 -16.81 1.90 -8.43
N GLU A 139 -15.61 1.63 -8.94
CA GLU A 139 -15.37 0.89 -10.18
C GLU A 139 -15.79 -0.59 -10.09
N SER A 140 -15.98 -1.14 -8.89
CA SER A 140 -16.47 -2.50 -8.70
C SER A 140 -17.95 -2.65 -9.10
N SER A 141 -18.74 -1.56 -9.12
CA SER A 141 -20.14 -1.62 -9.55
C SER A 141 -20.31 -1.82 -11.05
N SER A 142 -19.29 -1.49 -11.85
CA SER A 142 -19.33 -1.59 -13.32
C SER A 142 -18.89 -2.95 -13.87
N ILE A 143 -18.48 -3.90 -13.02
CA ILE A 143 -18.09 -5.24 -13.47
C ILE A 143 -19.34 -5.98 -13.96
N PRO A 144 -19.39 -6.50 -15.20
CA PRO A 144 -20.55 -7.24 -15.70
C PRO A 144 -20.88 -8.44 -14.80
N VAL A 145 -22.17 -8.67 -14.54
CA VAL A 145 -22.71 -9.70 -13.62
C VAL A 145 -22.37 -9.44 -12.15
N TRP A 146 -21.09 -9.23 -11.84
CA TRP A 146 -20.59 -9.11 -10.48
C TRP A 146 -21.01 -7.79 -9.81
N GLY A 147 -21.09 -6.70 -10.56
CA GLY A 147 -21.59 -5.41 -10.10
C GLY A 147 -23.03 -5.46 -9.59
N THR A 148 -23.89 -6.29 -10.20
CA THR A 148 -25.29 -6.49 -9.74
C THR A 148 -25.33 -7.21 -8.40
N LEU A 149 -24.51 -8.27 -8.25
CA LEU A 149 -24.40 -9.03 -7.00
C LEU A 149 -23.78 -8.19 -5.87
N ILE A 150 -22.81 -7.35 -6.19
CA ILE A 150 -22.25 -6.36 -5.27
C ILE A 150 -23.31 -5.32 -4.89
N SER A 151 -24.09 -4.80 -5.85
CA SER A 151 -25.13 -3.81 -5.57
C SER A 151 -26.25 -4.36 -4.68
N TYR A 152 -26.53 -5.66 -4.79
CA TYR A 152 -27.55 -6.34 -4.00
C TYR A 152 -27.32 -6.24 -2.48
N ILE A 153 -26.06 -6.34 -2.04
CA ILE A 153 -25.66 -6.22 -0.62
C ILE A 153 -25.57 -4.76 -0.13
N ARG A 154 -26.04 -3.79 -0.93
CA ARG A 154 -26.07 -2.36 -0.62
C ARG A 154 -24.70 -1.86 -0.12
N PRO A 155 -23.66 -1.88 -0.95
CA PRO A 155 -22.33 -1.46 -0.53
C PRO A 155 -22.31 0.05 -0.27
N VAL A 156 -21.36 0.50 0.54
CA VAL A 156 -20.97 1.92 0.60
C VAL A 156 -19.85 2.10 -0.41
N PHE A 157 -20.12 2.81 -1.52
CA PHE A 157 -19.11 3.04 -2.53
C PHE A 157 -18.18 4.18 -2.12
N VAL A 158 -16.89 4.01 -2.39
CA VAL A 158 -15.86 5.02 -2.16
C VAL A 158 -15.02 5.23 -3.41
N SER A 159 -14.86 6.48 -3.81
CA SER A 159 -13.80 6.92 -4.73
C SER A 159 -12.60 7.35 -3.89
N ARG A 160 -11.45 6.70 -4.12
CA ARG A 160 -10.24 7.01 -3.35
C ARG A 160 -9.56 8.30 -3.83
N ALA A 161 -9.76 8.65 -5.09
CA ALA A 161 -9.21 9.88 -5.69
C ALA A 161 -9.91 11.13 -5.16
N ASP A 162 -11.18 11.01 -4.77
CA ASP A 162 -12.02 12.12 -4.34
C ASP A 162 -12.07 12.23 -2.80
N GLN A 163 -11.68 13.38 -2.25
CA GLN A 163 -11.77 13.65 -0.81
C GLN A 163 -13.22 13.76 -0.33
N ASP A 164 -14.11 14.36 -1.12
CA ASP A 164 -15.52 14.50 -0.76
C ASP A 164 -16.23 13.15 -0.75
N SER A 165 -15.89 12.27 -1.71
CA SER A 165 -16.37 10.87 -1.71
C SER A 165 -15.96 10.13 -0.44
N ARG A 166 -14.73 10.31 0.05
CA ARG A 166 -14.27 9.72 1.32
C ARG A 166 -15.07 10.26 2.51
N ARG A 167 -15.36 11.57 2.55
CA ARG A 167 -16.18 12.16 3.62
C ARG A 167 -17.60 11.60 3.62
N LYS A 168 -18.26 11.57 2.45
CA LYS A 168 -19.60 10.99 2.26
C LYS A 168 -19.64 9.51 2.65
N THR A 169 -18.59 8.76 2.33
CA THR A 169 -18.46 7.34 2.73
C THR A 169 -18.49 7.19 4.25
N VAL A 170 -17.73 8.02 4.96
CA VAL A 170 -17.67 8.01 6.43
C VAL A 170 -19.01 8.41 7.05
N GLU A 171 -19.66 9.45 6.52
CA GLU A 171 -21.00 9.88 6.93
C GLU A 171 -22.03 8.75 6.77
N GLU A 172 -21.99 8.02 5.64
CA GLU A 172 -22.90 6.91 5.38
C GLU A 172 -22.62 5.68 6.28
N ILE A 173 -21.34 5.36 6.54
CA ILE A 173 -20.97 4.33 7.52
C ILE A 173 -21.53 4.69 8.89
N ARG A 174 -21.33 5.93 9.34
CA ARG A 174 -21.83 6.43 10.63
C ARG A 174 -23.36 6.30 10.70
N ARG A 175 -24.08 6.80 9.68
CA ARG A 175 -25.54 6.74 9.62
C ARG A 175 -26.09 5.32 9.73
N ARG A 176 -25.49 4.37 9.01
CA ARG A 176 -25.91 2.95 9.02
C ARG A 176 -25.54 2.26 10.33
N ALA A 177 -24.35 2.51 10.86
CA ALA A 177 -23.90 1.90 12.10
C ALA A 177 -24.72 2.36 13.32
N GLN A 178 -25.17 3.62 13.33
CA GLN A 178 -26.03 4.18 14.38
C GLN A 178 -27.51 3.78 14.28
N SER A 179 -27.87 2.91 13.32
CA SER A 179 -29.28 2.52 13.11
C SER A 179 -29.83 1.51 14.12
N GLY A 180 -29.09 1.18 15.19
CA GLY A 180 -29.55 0.23 16.21
C GLY A 180 -29.78 -1.19 15.71
N GLY A 181 -29.06 -1.61 14.66
CA GLY A 181 -29.17 -2.95 14.06
C GLY A 181 -30.24 -3.10 12.97
N VAL A 182 -30.93 -2.01 12.59
CA VAL A 182 -31.87 -2.01 11.45
C VAL A 182 -31.15 -2.26 10.12
N TRP A 183 -29.96 -1.68 9.95
CA TRP A 183 -29.13 -1.95 8.78
C TRP A 183 -28.29 -3.22 8.94
N PRO A 184 -27.99 -3.92 7.82
CA PRO A 184 -27.02 -5.00 7.82
C PRO A 184 -25.66 -4.53 8.33
N GLN A 185 -24.94 -5.41 9.04
CA GLN A 185 -23.56 -5.14 9.45
C GLN A 185 -22.69 -4.75 8.25
N ILE A 186 -21.78 -3.81 8.46
CA ILE A 186 -20.83 -3.36 7.45
C ILE A 186 -19.50 -4.07 7.68
N MET A 187 -19.06 -4.83 6.69
CA MET A 187 -17.76 -5.47 6.67
C MET A 187 -16.74 -4.54 6.03
N ILE A 188 -15.72 -4.14 6.79
CA ILE A 188 -14.69 -3.20 6.35
C ILE A 188 -13.32 -3.86 6.53
N PHE A 189 -12.51 -3.79 5.48
CA PHE A 189 -11.08 -4.14 5.54
C PHE A 189 -10.27 -2.87 5.83
N PRO A 190 -9.89 -2.61 7.09
CA PRO A 190 -9.31 -1.32 7.47
C PRO A 190 -7.89 -1.10 6.88
N GLU A 191 -7.20 -2.13 6.39
CA GLU A 191 -5.97 -1.96 5.58
C GLU A 191 -6.21 -1.09 4.33
N GLY A 192 -7.41 -1.13 3.77
CA GLY A 192 -7.77 -0.38 2.57
C GLY A 192 -7.05 -0.84 1.29
N THR A 193 -6.28 -1.92 1.32
CA THR A 193 -5.61 -2.52 0.15
C THR A 193 -5.28 -3.97 0.43
N CYS A 194 -5.07 -4.78 -0.60
CA CYS A 194 -4.59 -6.15 -0.43
C CYS A 194 -3.08 -6.18 -0.16
N THR A 195 -2.68 -7.02 0.80
CA THR A 195 -1.30 -7.29 1.21
C THR A 195 -1.00 -8.80 1.13
N ASN A 196 0.28 -9.19 1.29
CA ASN A 196 0.70 -10.59 1.23
C ASN A 196 0.57 -11.36 2.56
N ARG A 197 -0.09 -10.77 3.58
CA ARG A 197 -0.26 -11.35 4.92
C ARG A 197 1.03 -11.55 5.73
N SER A 198 2.16 -10.95 5.33
CA SER A 198 3.41 -11.00 6.11
C SER A 198 3.35 -10.22 7.44
N GLY A 199 2.40 -9.29 7.55
CA GLY A 199 2.12 -8.45 8.71
C GLY A 199 0.92 -7.55 8.43
N LEU A 200 0.35 -6.94 9.48
CA LEU A 200 -0.73 -5.97 9.33
C LEU A 200 -0.17 -4.56 9.17
N ILE A 201 -0.50 -3.94 8.04
CA ILE A 201 -0.21 -2.53 7.77
C ILE A 201 -1.10 -1.61 8.62
N LEU A 202 -0.84 -0.29 8.59
CA LEU A 202 -1.65 0.70 9.28
C LEU A 202 -3.12 0.63 8.84
N PHE A 203 -4.01 0.62 9.82
CA PHE A 203 -5.44 0.64 9.60
C PHE A 203 -5.93 2.07 9.35
N LYS A 204 -6.76 2.24 8.32
CA LYS A 204 -7.48 3.48 8.06
C LYS A 204 -8.55 3.69 9.12
N ALA A 205 -8.67 4.91 9.61
CA ALA A 205 -9.61 5.29 10.68
C ALA A 205 -11.09 5.19 10.27
N GLY A 206 -11.43 5.07 8.98
CA GLY A 206 -12.80 5.17 8.47
C GLY A 206 -13.82 4.26 9.16
N ALA A 207 -13.43 3.03 9.51
CA ALA A 207 -14.29 2.09 10.23
C ALA A 207 -14.54 2.47 11.71
N PHE A 208 -13.69 3.32 12.26
CA PHE A 208 -13.59 3.63 13.69
C PHE A 208 -14.12 5.03 14.03
N ILE A 209 -14.27 5.92 13.03
CA ILE A 209 -14.87 7.26 13.17
C ILE A 209 -16.30 7.27 13.76
N PRO A 210 -17.16 6.24 13.56
CA PRO A 210 -18.45 6.18 14.24
C PRO A 210 -18.36 6.04 15.77
N ALA A 211 -17.20 5.67 16.33
CA ALA A 211 -16.98 5.48 17.76
C ALA A 211 -17.93 4.46 18.41
N LEU A 212 -18.32 3.43 17.65
CA LEU A 212 -19.20 2.33 18.07
C LEU A 212 -18.40 1.02 18.23
N PRO A 213 -18.93 0.02 18.96
CA PRO A 213 -18.30 -1.29 19.04
C PRO A 213 -18.10 -1.92 17.66
N VAL A 214 -16.96 -2.57 17.49
CA VAL A 214 -16.63 -3.33 16.28
C VAL A 214 -16.34 -4.77 16.63
N GLN A 215 -16.63 -5.70 15.73
CA GLN A 215 -16.17 -7.08 15.89
C GLN A 215 -14.99 -7.33 14.95
N PRO A 216 -13.78 -7.59 15.47
CA PRO A 216 -12.65 -7.99 14.65
C PRO A 216 -12.84 -9.41 14.12
N VAL A 217 -12.55 -9.63 12.83
CA VAL A 217 -12.65 -10.91 12.15
C VAL A 217 -11.33 -11.17 11.45
N VAL A 218 -10.71 -12.31 11.74
CA VAL A 218 -9.43 -12.68 11.13
C VAL A 218 -9.58 -13.80 10.09
N LEU A 219 -8.92 -13.63 8.95
CA LEU A 219 -8.96 -14.58 7.83
C LEU A 219 -7.62 -15.30 7.70
N ARG A 220 -7.67 -16.63 7.55
CA ARG A 220 -6.47 -17.44 7.27
C ARG A 220 -6.67 -18.29 6.02
N TYR A 221 -5.68 -18.23 5.12
CA TYR A 221 -5.54 -19.14 3.99
C TYR A 221 -4.44 -20.14 4.32
N LEU A 222 -4.81 -21.41 4.48
CA LEU A 222 -3.96 -22.42 5.14
C LEU A 222 -3.15 -23.28 4.15
N ASN A 223 -3.30 -23.02 2.86
CA ASN A 223 -2.62 -23.78 1.81
C ASN A 223 -1.12 -23.45 1.78
N LYS A 224 -0.27 -24.50 1.75
CA LYS A 224 1.18 -24.36 1.61
C LYS A 224 1.56 -23.56 0.36
N LEU A 225 0.98 -23.94 -0.78
CA LEU A 225 1.07 -23.18 -2.01
C LEU A 225 0.00 -22.10 -1.97
N ASP A 226 0.37 -20.90 -1.60
CA ASP A 226 -0.55 -19.77 -1.56
C ASP A 226 -0.75 -19.19 -2.97
N THR A 227 -1.88 -19.54 -3.58
CA THR A 227 -2.33 -19.08 -4.90
C THR A 227 -3.41 -18.00 -4.85
N VAL A 228 -3.81 -17.57 -3.64
CA VAL A 228 -4.94 -16.67 -3.43
C VAL A 228 -4.51 -15.23 -3.18
N THR A 229 -3.28 -15.02 -2.71
CA THR A 229 -2.72 -13.69 -2.44
C THR A 229 -2.65 -12.83 -3.69
N TRP A 230 -3.32 -11.69 -3.64
CA TRP A 230 -3.22 -10.63 -4.63
C TRP A 230 -2.54 -9.41 -4.02
N THR A 231 -1.47 -8.94 -4.67
CA THR A 231 -0.72 -7.75 -4.27
C THR A 231 -0.47 -6.84 -5.47
N TRP A 232 -0.06 -5.59 -5.21
CA TRP A 232 0.30 -4.63 -6.25
C TRP A 232 1.41 -5.14 -7.17
N ARG A 233 2.48 -5.69 -6.59
CA ARG A 233 3.54 -6.38 -7.34
C ARG A 233 3.41 -7.88 -7.14
N GLY A 234 2.52 -8.49 -7.91
CA GLY A 234 2.24 -9.91 -7.83
C GLY A 234 1.56 -10.43 -9.10
N PRO A 235 1.17 -11.71 -9.12
CA PRO A 235 0.42 -12.28 -10.23
C PRO A 235 -0.88 -11.51 -10.47
N GLY A 236 -1.22 -11.27 -11.73
CA GLY A 236 -2.50 -10.66 -12.09
C GLY A 236 -3.70 -11.51 -11.68
N ALA A 237 -4.88 -10.88 -11.60
CA ALA A 237 -6.12 -11.51 -11.12
C ALA A 237 -6.46 -12.83 -11.83
N PHE A 238 -6.34 -12.88 -13.15
CA PHE A 238 -6.58 -14.10 -13.93
C PHE A 238 -5.62 -15.24 -13.58
N ARG A 239 -4.34 -14.92 -13.32
CA ARG A 239 -3.34 -15.91 -12.92
C ARG A 239 -3.66 -16.47 -11.53
N ILE A 240 -4.07 -15.62 -10.59
CA ILE A 240 -4.51 -16.03 -9.24
C ILE A 240 -5.74 -16.92 -9.32
N LEU A 241 -6.74 -16.53 -10.11
CA LEU A 241 -7.96 -17.30 -10.32
C LEU A 241 -7.63 -18.68 -10.91
N TRP A 242 -6.87 -18.73 -12.00
CA TRP A 242 -6.42 -19.97 -12.63
C TRP A 242 -5.70 -20.89 -11.65
N LEU A 243 -4.68 -20.37 -10.97
CA LEU A 243 -3.89 -21.16 -10.03
C LEU A 243 -4.72 -21.68 -8.84
N THR A 244 -5.65 -20.86 -8.34
CA THR A 244 -6.54 -21.25 -7.23
C THR A 244 -7.52 -22.33 -7.66
N LEU A 245 -8.09 -22.23 -8.87
CA LEU A 245 -8.99 -23.25 -9.42
C LEU A 245 -8.27 -24.56 -9.74
N CYS A 246 -6.96 -24.50 -10.06
CA CYS A 246 -6.10 -25.68 -10.21
C CYS A 246 -5.78 -26.38 -8.89
N GLN A 247 -6.01 -25.78 -7.72
CA GLN A 247 -5.76 -26.44 -6.45
C GLN A 247 -6.85 -27.42 -6.11
N LEU A 248 -6.51 -28.67 -5.80
CA LEU A 248 -7.51 -29.69 -5.40
C LEU A 248 -8.45 -29.19 -4.30
N HIS A 249 -7.92 -28.49 -3.29
CA HIS A 249 -8.70 -27.90 -2.21
C HIS A 249 -8.05 -26.62 -1.74
N ASN A 250 -8.85 -25.58 -1.48
CA ASN A 250 -8.46 -24.30 -0.89
C ASN A 250 -9.04 -24.21 0.53
N ALA A 251 -8.19 -24.32 1.54
CA ALA A 251 -8.55 -24.27 2.95
C ALA A 251 -8.56 -22.82 3.45
N MET A 252 -9.71 -22.41 4.01
CA MET A 252 -9.92 -21.08 4.57
C MET A 252 -10.48 -21.19 5.98
N GLU A 253 -10.00 -20.34 6.88
CA GLU A 253 -10.53 -20.16 8.22
C GLU A 253 -11.01 -18.71 8.40
N ILE A 254 -12.20 -18.57 8.98
CA ILE A 254 -12.79 -17.29 9.41
C ILE A 254 -12.92 -17.38 10.93
N GLU A 255 -12.29 -16.47 11.66
CA GLU A 255 -12.37 -16.42 13.11
C GLU A 255 -12.95 -15.08 13.56
N TYR A 256 -14.12 -15.14 14.20
CA TYR A 256 -14.76 -14.00 14.86
C TYR A 256 -14.14 -13.84 16.26
N LEU A 257 -13.47 -12.71 16.47
CA LEU A 257 -12.91 -12.36 17.78
C LEU A 257 -14.00 -11.73 18.66
N PRO A 258 -13.77 -11.61 19.98
CA PRO A 258 -14.69 -10.90 20.87
C PRO A 258 -14.96 -9.47 20.40
N VAL A 259 -16.17 -8.97 20.66
CA VAL A 259 -16.54 -7.59 20.35
C VAL A 259 -15.61 -6.62 21.09
N TYR A 260 -15.06 -5.67 20.34
CA TYR A 260 -14.21 -4.62 20.87
C TYR A 260 -15.04 -3.35 21.06
N THR A 261 -15.18 -2.92 22.31
CA THR A 261 -15.85 -1.67 22.67
C THR A 261 -14.79 -0.58 22.89
N PRO A 262 -14.86 0.57 22.19
CA PRO A 262 -13.88 1.64 22.36
C PRO A 262 -14.00 2.30 23.74
N SER A 263 -12.84 2.60 24.33
CA SER A 263 -12.70 3.50 25.49
C SER A 263 -13.01 4.96 25.13
N GLU A 264 -13.21 5.84 26.12
CA GLU A 264 -13.47 7.26 25.86
C GLU A 264 -12.35 7.93 25.05
N GLU A 265 -11.08 7.62 25.35
CA GLU A 265 -9.93 8.10 24.57
C GLU A 265 -9.98 7.63 23.10
N GLU A 266 -10.40 6.40 22.86
CA GLU A 266 -10.54 5.84 21.50
C GLU A 266 -11.73 6.41 20.74
N LYS A 267 -12.81 6.80 21.44
CA LYS A 267 -13.94 7.50 20.84
C LYS A 267 -13.54 8.88 20.33
N GLU A 268 -12.66 9.57 21.05
CA GLU A 268 -12.10 10.87 20.66
C GLU A 268 -10.99 10.73 19.60
N ASN A 269 -10.28 9.59 19.57
CA ASN A 269 -9.18 9.34 18.66
C ASN A 269 -9.39 8.05 17.82
N PRO A 270 -10.05 8.15 16.65
CA PRO A 270 -10.28 7.02 15.76
C PRO A 270 -9.01 6.31 15.27
N SER A 271 -7.87 7.00 15.19
CA SER A 271 -6.59 6.40 14.80
C SER A 271 -6.02 5.53 15.92
N LEU A 272 -6.18 5.95 17.18
CA LEU A 272 -5.83 5.14 18.35
C LEU A 272 -6.70 3.88 18.39
N PHE A 273 -8.02 4.04 18.21
CA PHE A 273 -8.96 2.92 18.15
C PHE A 273 -8.56 1.91 17.05
N ALA A 274 -8.30 2.40 15.84
CA ALA A 274 -7.84 1.59 14.73
C ALA A 274 -6.57 0.81 15.06
N ASN A 275 -5.59 1.46 15.71
CA ASN A 275 -4.32 0.85 16.06
C ASN A 275 -4.46 -0.22 17.16
N ASN A 276 -5.33 -0.01 18.14
CA ASN A 276 -5.55 -0.99 19.20
C ASN A 276 -6.30 -2.22 18.68
N VAL A 277 -7.32 -2.04 17.83
CA VAL A 277 -7.97 -3.16 17.13
C VAL A 277 -6.97 -3.90 16.23
N ARG A 278 -6.10 -3.17 15.52
CA ARG A 278 -5.00 -3.75 14.73
C ARG A 278 -4.10 -4.65 15.59
N LYS A 279 -3.71 -4.22 16.78
CA LYS A 279 -2.89 -5.02 17.72
C LYS A 279 -3.60 -6.31 18.15
N VAL A 280 -4.90 -6.24 18.46
CA VAL A 280 -5.71 -7.41 18.82
C VAL A 280 -5.74 -8.43 17.67
N MET A 281 -5.99 -7.96 16.44
CA MET A 281 -6.02 -8.81 15.25
C MET A 281 -4.65 -9.40 14.92
N ALA A 282 -3.58 -8.62 15.02
CA ALA A 282 -2.20 -9.08 14.79
C ALA A 282 -1.80 -10.17 15.78
N LYS A 283 -2.19 -10.02 17.05
CA LYS A 283 -1.97 -11.05 18.08
C LYS A 283 -2.72 -12.34 17.75
N ALA A 284 -3.99 -12.26 17.35
CA ALA A 284 -4.76 -13.45 16.96
C ALA A 284 -4.21 -14.14 15.71
N LEU A 285 -3.69 -13.37 14.75
CA LEU A 285 -3.09 -13.87 13.52
C LEU A 285 -1.65 -14.38 13.69
N GLU A 286 -1.00 -14.05 14.81
CA GLU A 286 0.42 -14.30 15.06
C GLU A 286 1.35 -13.68 13.99
N VAL A 287 1.01 -12.46 13.55
CA VAL A 287 1.78 -11.72 12.54
C VAL A 287 2.32 -10.40 13.12
N PRO A 288 3.47 -9.91 12.62
CA PRO A 288 4.00 -8.63 13.06
C PRO A 288 3.12 -7.46 12.61
N LEU A 289 3.24 -6.36 13.33
CA LEU A 289 2.75 -5.06 12.89
C LEU A 289 3.80 -4.39 12.01
N THR A 290 3.31 -3.68 11.00
CA THR A 290 4.16 -2.90 10.09
C THR A 290 3.61 -1.48 10.01
N ASP A 291 4.45 -0.48 10.22
CA ASP A 291 4.06 0.94 10.18
C ASP A 291 4.12 1.50 8.76
N LEU A 292 3.58 0.72 7.82
CA LEU A 292 3.37 1.11 6.44
C LEU A 292 1.90 1.41 6.21
N SER A 293 1.64 2.38 5.35
CA SER A 293 0.30 2.73 4.86
C SER A 293 0.14 2.34 3.39
N PHE A 294 -1.07 2.48 2.86
CA PHE A 294 -1.31 2.30 1.43
C PHE A 294 -0.56 3.35 0.59
N GLU A 295 -0.45 4.56 1.13
CA GLU A 295 0.17 5.72 0.49
C GLU A 295 1.70 5.55 0.33
N ASP A 296 2.29 4.62 1.07
CA ASP A 296 3.73 4.30 1.01
C ASP A 296 4.10 3.32 -0.10
N ARG A 297 3.11 2.68 -0.72
CA ARG A 297 3.33 1.62 -1.73
C ARG A 297 4.22 2.08 -2.88
N GLU A 298 4.04 3.33 -3.34
CA GLU A 298 4.71 3.87 -4.52
C GLU A 298 6.20 4.07 -4.24
N ILE A 299 6.50 4.64 -3.07
CA ILE A 299 7.85 4.79 -2.54
C ILE A 299 8.51 3.41 -2.44
N ILE A 300 7.87 2.45 -1.77
CA ILE A 300 8.44 1.13 -1.49
C ILE A 300 8.62 0.26 -2.74
N LEU A 301 7.76 0.43 -3.73
CA LEU A 301 7.79 -0.28 -5.00
C LEU A 301 8.61 0.45 -6.07
N SER A 302 9.30 1.56 -5.73
CA SER A 302 10.15 2.28 -6.67
C SER A 302 11.21 1.35 -7.26
N GLU A 303 11.36 1.39 -8.59
CA GLU A 303 12.35 0.66 -9.39
C GLU A 303 12.98 1.62 -10.41
N GLY A 304 14.17 1.30 -10.92
CA GLY A 304 14.94 2.14 -11.86
C GLY A 304 16.43 2.18 -11.51
N GLU A 305 17.23 2.90 -12.31
CA GLU A 305 18.68 3.05 -12.05
C GLU A 305 18.93 3.73 -10.69
N LEU A 306 18.10 4.72 -10.34
CA LEU A 306 18.13 5.44 -9.06
C LEU A 306 17.05 4.93 -8.10
N ARG A 307 17.10 3.64 -7.78
CA ARG A 307 16.19 3.03 -6.80
C ARG A 307 16.46 3.58 -5.40
N ILE A 308 15.40 3.92 -4.67
CA ILE A 308 15.51 4.31 -3.25
C ILE A 308 16.05 3.13 -2.42
N PHE A 309 17.10 3.37 -1.63
CA PHE A 309 17.78 2.36 -0.80
C PHE A 309 17.22 2.30 0.62
N ASP A 310 17.03 3.45 1.25
CA ASP A 310 16.42 3.54 2.58
C ASP A 310 15.20 4.46 2.53
N PHE A 311 14.03 3.83 2.61
CA PHE A 311 12.76 4.53 2.54
C PHE A 311 12.40 5.23 3.85
N SER A 312 13.09 4.99 4.97
CA SER A 312 12.64 5.37 6.32
C SER A 312 12.32 6.86 6.43
N SER A 313 13.24 7.74 6.02
CA SER A 313 13.05 9.20 6.07
C SER A 313 11.98 9.67 5.09
N LEU A 314 11.92 9.07 3.89
CA LEU A 314 10.92 9.41 2.87
C LEU A 314 9.51 8.98 3.27
N LEU A 315 9.37 7.87 4.00
CA LEU A 315 8.11 7.38 4.54
C LEU A 315 7.59 8.29 5.65
N GLU A 316 8.46 8.68 6.58
CA GLU A 316 8.11 9.65 7.63
C GLU A 316 7.68 10.99 7.00
N PHE A 317 8.47 11.50 6.06
CA PHE A 317 8.14 12.70 5.31
C PHE A 317 6.79 12.55 4.57
N ASN A 318 6.55 11.41 3.93
CA ASN A 318 5.29 11.12 3.24
C ASN A 318 4.07 11.19 4.17
N HIS A 319 4.18 10.61 5.37
CA HIS A 319 3.10 10.65 6.35
C HIS A 319 2.77 12.09 6.79
N LEU A 320 3.80 12.92 7.01
CA LEU A 320 3.61 14.32 7.39
C LEU A 320 2.99 15.15 6.26
N VAL A 321 3.46 14.98 5.03
CA VAL A 321 2.90 15.66 3.84
C VAL A 321 1.45 15.25 3.58
N CYS A 322 1.11 13.96 3.79
CA CYS A 322 -0.27 13.50 3.68
C CYS A 322 -1.18 14.12 4.75
N ARG A 323 -0.69 14.30 5.98
CA ARG A 323 -1.44 14.96 7.07
C ARG A 323 -1.75 16.42 6.78
N LEU A 324 -0.86 17.12 6.07
CA LEU A 324 -1.07 18.50 5.65
C LEU A 324 -1.93 18.62 4.38
N GLY A 325 -2.36 17.51 3.76
CA GLY A 325 -3.13 17.53 2.51
C GLY A 325 -2.31 17.82 1.25
N LEU A 326 -1.04 18.20 1.40
CA LEU A 326 -0.17 18.65 0.31
C LEU A 326 0.02 17.59 -0.79
N ARG A 327 0.11 16.29 -0.44
CA ARG A 327 0.28 15.22 -1.44
C ARG A 327 -0.90 15.15 -2.41
N ALA A 328 -2.12 15.36 -1.93
CA ALA A 328 -3.32 15.28 -2.76
C ALA A 328 -3.48 16.49 -3.68
N GLU A 329 -3.01 17.66 -3.25
CA GLU A 329 -3.04 18.89 -4.04
C GLU A 329 -1.97 18.89 -5.12
N THR A 330 -0.78 18.32 -4.82
CA THR A 330 0.42 18.38 -5.66
C THR A 330 0.20 17.76 -7.05
N SER A 331 -0.23 18.60 -8.00
CA SER A 331 -0.28 18.29 -9.42
C SER A 331 1.06 18.52 -10.12
N GLU A 332 1.19 18.04 -11.36
CA GLU A 332 2.35 18.34 -12.23
C GLU A 332 2.68 19.82 -12.29
N LYS A 333 1.67 20.64 -12.54
CA LYS A 333 1.83 22.09 -12.68
C LYS A 333 2.26 22.77 -11.37
N GLN A 334 1.72 22.30 -10.23
CA GLN A 334 2.09 22.85 -8.93
C GLN A 334 3.53 22.51 -8.55
N LEU A 335 3.97 21.28 -8.86
CA LEU A 335 5.35 20.89 -8.61
C LEU A 335 6.32 21.71 -9.47
N GLU A 336 6.01 21.95 -10.74
CA GLU A 336 6.78 22.85 -11.59
C GLU A 336 6.80 24.29 -11.07
N GLU A 337 5.69 24.79 -10.53
CA GLU A 337 5.62 26.12 -9.91
C GLU A 337 6.53 26.19 -8.67
N LEU A 338 6.52 25.17 -7.82
CA LEU A 338 7.42 25.07 -6.66
C LEU A 338 8.88 25.06 -7.09
N VAL A 339 9.22 24.31 -8.14
CA VAL A 339 10.57 24.28 -8.74
C VAL A 339 10.99 25.66 -9.25
N ARG A 340 10.14 26.37 -9.99
CA ARG A 340 10.43 27.75 -10.46
C ARG A 340 10.63 28.72 -9.31
N ARG A 341 9.84 28.61 -8.23
CA ARG A 341 9.97 29.46 -7.04
C ARG A 341 11.22 29.14 -6.24
N ALA A 342 11.57 27.86 -6.09
CA ALA A 342 12.78 27.42 -5.41
C ALA A 342 14.05 27.84 -6.16
N ARG A 343 14.06 27.72 -7.49
CA ARG A 343 15.20 28.17 -8.32
C ARG A 343 15.52 29.65 -8.14
N LYS A 344 14.49 30.50 -8.04
CA LYS A 344 14.64 31.96 -7.84
C LYS A 344 15.31 32.32 -6.52
N LEU A 345 15.29 31.42 -5.54
CA LEU A 345 15.92 31.63 -4.24
C LEU A 345 17.42 31.31 -4.27
N GLN A 346 17.95 30.70 -5.34
CA GLN A 346 19.39 30.46 -5.54
C GLN A 346 20.14 29.85 -4.34
N GLY A 347 19.44 29.04 -3.52
CA GLY A 347 20.02 28.39 -2.33
C GLY A 347 19.87 29.18 -1.02
N ASP A 348 19.13 30.29 -1.02
CA ASP A 348 18.75 30.99 0.20
C ASP A 348 18.05 30.05 1.18
N LYS A 349 18.59 29.97 2.40
CA LYS A 349 18.02 29.13 3.44
C LYS A 349 16.83 29.82 4.10
N MET A 350 15.79 29.05 4.43
CA MET A 350 14.53 29.55 4.96
C MET A 350 14.34 29.17 6.43
N SER A 351 13.91 30.14 7.24
CA SER A 351 13.41 29.91 8.59
C SER A 351 12.09 29.13 8.57
N LEU A 352 11.59 28.70 9.73
CA LEU A 352 10.29 28.02 9.83
C LEU A 352 9.14 28.92 9.35
N GLU A 353 9.19 30.20 9.69
CA GLU A 353 8.20 31.21 9.34
C GLU A 353 8.19 31.46 7.83
N ASP A 354 9.38 31.63 7.23
CA ASP A 354 9.51 31.84 5.78
C ASP A 354 9.06 30.59 5.02
N PHE A 355 9.38 29.40 5.52
CA PHE A 355 8.94 28.14 4.94
C PHE A 355 7.41 27.99 4.97
N ALA A 356 6.78 28.36 6.08
CA ALA A 356 5.32 28.39 6.21
C ALA A 356 4.68 29.35 5.21
N GLN A 357 5.25 30.55 5.06
CA GLN A 357 4.81 31.53 4.07
C GLN A 357 5.00 31.02 2.64
N PHE A 358 6.12 30.33 2.35
CA PHE A 358 6.40 29.74 1.06
C PHE A 358 5.34 28.70 0.65
N LEU A 359 4.94 27.84 1.59
CA LEU A 359 3.89 26.85 1.36
C LEU A 359 2.47 27.40 1.50
N LYS A 360 2.32 28.67 1.92
CA LYS A 360 1.03 29.31 2.22
C LYS A 360 0.25 28.54 3.30
N LEU A 361 0.95 28.05 4.31
CA LEU A 361 0.40 27.30 5.43
C LEU A 361 0.65 28.01 6.76
N PRO A 362 -0.21 27.81 7.78
CA PRO A 362 0.10 28.25 9.13
C PRO A 362 1.22 27.39 9.74
N VAL A 363 1.98 27.97 10.68
CA VAL A 363 2.93 27.22 11.51
C VAL A 363 2.15 26.27 12.41
N THR A 364 2.39 24.97 12.23
CA THR A 364 1.79 23.89 13.00
C THR A 364 2.87 22.92 13.48
N ASP A 365 2.56 22.07 14.45
CA ASP A 365 3.50 21.03 14.90
C ASP A 365 3.94 20.10 13.76
N THR A 366 3.02 19.81 12.83
CA THR A 366 3.30 18.95 11.66
C THR A 366 4.27 19.65 10.71
N LEU A 367 4.06 20.93 10.43
CA LEU A 367 4.95 21.73 9.58
C LEU A 367 6.33 21.91 10.23
N THR A 368 6.37 22.14 11.53
CA THR A 368 7.60 22.23 12.33
C THR A 368 8.39 20.93 12.25
N HIS A 369 7.70 19.78 12.30
CA HIS A 369 8.36 18.49 12.15
C HIS A 369 8.95 18.31 10.74
N ILE A 370 8.21 18.69 9.69
CA ILE A 370 8.74 18.67 8.31
C ILE A 370 10.00 19.52 8.18
N HIS A 371 9.98 20.76 8.70
CA HIS A 371 11.14 21.65 8.66
C HIS A 371 12.37 21.02 9.32
N ARG A 372 12.20 20.42 10.50
CA ARG A 372 13.27 19.70 11.21
C ARG A 372 13.86 18.52 10.45
N LEU A 373 13.11 17.85 9.57
CA LEU A 373 13.64 16.75 8.75
C LEU A 373 14.71 17.23 7.75
N PHE A 374 14.64 18.51 7.33
CA PHE A 374 15.57 19.10 6.37
C PHE A 374 16.62 20.01 7.02
N ASP A 375 16.46 20.37 8.30
CA ASP A 375 17.47 21.10 9.08
C ASP A 375 18.56 20.15 9.60
N GLN A 376 19.40 19.67 8.68
CA GLN A 376 20.44 18.68 9.01
C GLN A 376 21.51 19.20 9.99
N ARG A 377 21.68 20.53 10.11
CA ARG A 377 22.71 21.17 10.93
C ARG A 377 22.18 21.74 12.24
N ALA A 378 20.88 21.63 12.50
CA ALA A 378 20.20 22.27 13.63
C ALA A 378 20.46 23.79 13.69
N GLU A 379 20.59 24.42 12.52
CA GLU A 379 20.82 25.86 12.37
C GLU A 379 19.50 26.65 12.33
N GLY A 380 18.35 25.95 12.33
CA GLY A 380 17.03 26.56 12.22
C GLY A 380 16.68 27.01 10.80
N GLN A 381 17.47 26.62 9.81
CA GLN A 381 17.28 27.02 8.41
C GLN A 381 17.39 25.83 7.46
N ILE A 382 16.55 25.82 6.42
CA ILE A 382 16.52 24.74 5.43
C ILE A 382 16.69 25.27 4.01
N ASP A 383 17.32 24.46 3.16
CA ASP A 383 17.26 24.68 1.71
C ASP A 383 15.94 24.12 1.17
N ILE A 384 15.10 24.99 0.61
CA ILE A 384 13.80 24.62 0.07
C ILE A 384 13.90 23.62 -1.09
N ARG A 385 15.00 23.61 -1.83
CA ARG A 385 15.22 22.68 -2.95
C ARG A 385 15.20 21.23 -2.47
N HIS A 386 15.75 20.96 -1.28
CA HIS A 386 15.71 19.63 -0.67
C HIS A 386 14.27 19.16 -0.40
N TYR A 387 13.43 20.04 0.13
CA TYR A 387 12.01 19.77 0.33
C TYR A 387 11.30 19.47 -0.99
N VAL A 388 11.55 20.26 -2.04
CA VAL A 388 10.92 20.08 -3.37
C VAL A 388 11.35 18.76 -4.01
N ILE A 389 12.63 18.37 -3.91
CA ILE A 389 13.12 17.06 -4.40
C ILE A 389 12.45 15.92 -3.65
N ALA A 390 12.39 16.00 -2.31
CA ALA A 390 11.75 14.98 -1.50
C ALA A 390 10.25 14.86 -1.84
N LEU A 391 9.56 16.00 -1.99
CA LEU A 391 8.15 16.05 -2.39
C LEU A 391 7.94 15.43 -3.78
N SER A 392 8.80 15.76 -4.74
CA SER A 392 8.80 15.16 -6.07
C SER A 392 9.00 13.64 -6.00
N THR A 393 9.95 13.17 -5.19
CA THR A 393 10.29 11.75 -5.02
C THR A 393 9.12 10.96 -4.41
N ILE A 394 8.44 11.50 -3.39
CA ILE A 394 7.31 10.80 -2.78
C ILE A 394 6.05 10.83 -3.65
N CYS A 395 5.79 11.93 -4.36
CA CYS A 395 4.61 12.10 -5.21
C CYS A 395 4.77 11.34 -6.53
N ARG A 396 6.00 11.22 -7.02
CA ARG A 396 6.37 10.45 -8.21
C ARG A 396 7.69 9.73 -7.93
N PRO A 397 7.66 8.44 -7.58
CA PRO A 397 8.88 7.63 -7.57
C PRO A 397 9.34 7.30 -9.00
N LYS A 398 9.26 8.25 -9.94
CA LYS A 398 9.85 8.19 -11.28
C LYS A 398 11.19 8.90 -11.20
N SER A 399 12.23 8.13 -10.96
CA SER A 399 13.60 8.62 -10.75
C SER A 399 14.02 9.70 -11.75
N MET A 400 13.78 9.49 -13.05
CA MET A 400 14.29 10.40 -14.09
C MET A 400 13.59 11.76 -14.16
N GLU A 401 12.28 11.82 -13.92
CA GLU A 401 11.58 13.12 -13.93
C GLU A 401 11.93 13.93 -12.68
N THR A 402 12.04 13.26 -11.53
CA THR A 402 12.52 13.89 -10.30
C THR A 402 13.96 14.40 -10.47
N LEU A 403 14.82 13.62 -11.12
CA LEU A 403 16.19 14.02 -11.45
C LEU A 403 16.21 15.26 -12.34
N ARG A 404 15.42 15.28 -13.41
CA ARG A 404 15.28 16.45 -14.30
C ARG A 404 14.86 17.70 -13.54
N LEU A 405 13.84 17.60 -12.70
CA LEU A 405 13.37 18.73 -11.88
C LEU A 405 14.42 19.17 -10.87
N ALA A 406 15.23 18.25 -10.34
CA ALA A 406 16.33 18.56 -9.45
C ALA A 406 17.42 19.34 -10.20
N PHE A 407 17.88 18.87 -11.36
CA PHE A 407 18.85 19.60 -12.21
C PHE A 407 18.34 21.01 -12.54
N LEU A 408 17.07 21.16 -12.93
CA LEU A 408 16.47 22.47 -13.24
C LEU A 408 16.52 23.48 -12.07
N MET A 409 16.57 23.00 -10.82
CA MET A 409 16.68 23.86 -9.62
C MET A 409 18.11 24.28 -9.27
N TYR A 410 19.11 23.53 -9.71
CA TYR A 410 20.53 23.74 -9.38
C TYR A 410 21.35 24.23 -10.57
N GLU A 411 20.87 24.06 -11.80
CA GLU A 411 21.59 24.44 -13.02
C GLU A 411 21.94 25.92 -13.01
N ARG A 412 23.19 26.20 -13.39
CA ARG A 412 23.67 27.57 -13.61
C ARG A 412 23.07 28.13 -14.90
N GLU A 413 22.83 29.45 -14.93
CA GLU A 413 22.31 30.13 -16.13
C GLU A 413 23.26 30.00 -17.33
N GLU A 414 24.56 29.90 -17.06
CA GLU A 414 25.59 29.63 -18.05
C GLU A 414 25.99 28.15 -17.97
N GLY A 415 25.78 27.39 -19.04
CA GLY A 415 26.25 26.00 -19.19
C GLY A 415 25.27 24.89 -18.78
N GLY A 416 24.27 25.18 -17.92
CA GLY A 416 23.30 24.15 -17.49
C GLY A 416 23.90 23.06 -16.58
N GLU A 417 25.09 23.30 -16.05
CA GLU A 417 25.84 22.39 -15.19
C GLU A 417 25.44 22.55 -13.71
N ILE A 418 25.58 21.45 -12.95
CA ILE A 418 25.49 21.44 -11.48
C ILE A 418 26.80 20.94 -10.88
N GLN A 419 27.14 21.38 -9.67
CA GLN A 419 28.34 20.90 -8.98
C GLN A 419 28.15 19.52 -8.36
N GLY A 420 29.24 18.77 -8.19
CA GLY A 420 29.25 17.45 -7.56
C GLY A 420 28.64 17.44 -6.16
N ALA A 421 28.90 18.46 -5.34
CA ALA A 421 28.29 18.59 -4.02
C ALA A 421 26.75 18.72 -4.07
N GLU A 422 26.23 19.39 -5.10
CA GLU A 422 24.80 19.57 -5.32
C GLU A 422 24.17 18.28 -5.83
N LEU A 423 24.82 17.60 -6.77
CA LEU A 423 24.41 16.27 -7.23
C LEU A 423 24.39 15.25 -6.09
N ALA A 424 25.37 15.30 -5.18
CA ALA A 424 25.41 14.43 -4.00
C ALA A 424 24.18 14.66 -3.12
N ALA A 425 23.83 15.92 -2.83
CA ALA A 425 22.64 16.26 -2.04
C ALA A 425 21.33 15.81 -2.71
N ILE A 426 21.22 15.94 -4.04
CA ILE A 426 20.09 15.43 -4.82
C ILE A 426 19.96 13.91 -4.64
N LEU A 427 21.06 13.18 -4.81
CA LEU A 427 21.09 11.72 -4.73
C LEU A 427 20.86 11.21 -3.30
N GLU A 428 21.34 11.91 -2.27
CA GLU A 428 21.06 11.59 -0.87
C GLU A 428 19.56 11.54 -0.59
N ILE A 429 18.82 12.56 -1.07
CA ILE A 429 17.37 12.66 -0.88
C ILE A 429 16.65 11.61 -1.72
N MET A 430 16.98 11.51 -3.01
CA MET A 430 16.32 10.58 -3.93
C MET A 430 16.56 9.12 -3.57
N LEU A 431 17.74 8.77 -3.03
CA LEU A 431 18.07 7.41 -2.62
C LEU A 431 17.72 7.14 -1.15
N GLY A 432 17.41 8.19 -0.37
CA GLY A 432 17.15 8.13 1.06
C GLY A 432 18.38 7.78 1.90
N VAL A 433 19.58 8.05 1.40
CA VAL A 433 20.85 7.68 2.04
C VAL A 433 21.54 8.92 2.64
N LYS A 434 22.60 8.71 3.41
CA LYS A 434 23.42 9.78 3.99
C LYS A 434 24.84 9.73 3.45
N GLU A 435 25.41 10.90 3.16
CA GLU A 435 26.80 11.11 2.75
C GLU A 435 27.12 10.32 1.47
N VAL A 436 26.61 10.78 0.32
CA VAL A 436 26.93 10.20 -1.00
C VAL A 436 28.29 10.70 -1.48
N GLU A 437 29.16 9.76 -1.85
CA GLU A 437 30.47 10.04 -2.42
C GLU A 437 30.44 9.82 -3.95
N LEU A 438 30.79 10.85 -4.71
CA LEU A 438 30.75 10.86 -6.18
C LEU A 438 32.14 10.76 -6.84
N SER A 439 33.19 10.54 -6.06
CA SER A 439 34.56 10.41 -6.57
C SER A 439 34.67 9.36 -7.68
N GLY A 440 33.98 8.22 -7.53
CA GLY A 440 33.93 7.16 -8.54
C GLY A 440 33.25 7.56 -9.85
N LEU A 441 32.25 8.46 -9.81
CA LEU A 441 31.57 8.97 -11.00
C LEU A 441 32.49 9.92 -11.78
N PHE A 442 33.00 10.96 -11.13
CA PHE A 442 33.83 11.98 -11.81
C PHE A 442 35.16 11.40 -12.32
N LEU A 443 35.76 10.43 -11.60
CA LEU A 443 36.92 9.69 -12.11
C LEU A 443 36.64 8.91 -13.39
N SER A 444 35.40 8.46 -13.60
CA SER A 444 35.01 7.69 -14.79
C SER A 444 34.64 8.56 -16.00
N LEU A 445 34.32 9.83 -15.76
CA LEU A 445 34.02 10.81 -16.80
C LEU A 445 35.27 11.53 -17.32
N ASP A 446 36.42 11.36 -16.65
CA ASP A 446 37.71 12.01 -16.98
C ASP A 446 37.60 13.55 -17.02
N GLU A 447 36.72 14.11 -16.19
CA GLU A 447 36.53 15.55 -16.08
C GLU A 447 37.32 16.15 -14.92
N ASP A 448 38.10 17.19 -15.22
CA ASP A 448 38.80 18.00 -14.22
C ASP A 448 37.84 18.89 -13.40
N THR A 449 36.65 19.14 -13.93
CA THR A 449 35.57 19.87 -13.28
C THR A 449 34.63 18.90 -12.59
N GLU A 450 34.41 19.06 -11.27
CA GLU A 450 33.31 18.37 -10.56
C GLU A 450 31.95 18.98 -10.94
N ALA A 451 31.68 19.12 -12.23
CA ALA A 451 30.47 19.67 -12.81
C ALA A 451 29.89 18.66 -13.81
N ILE A 452 28.57 18.63 -13.97
CA ILE A 452 27.92 17.71 -14.90
C ILE A 452 26.58 18.28 -15.34
N THR A 453 26.22 18.07 -16.61
CA THR A 453 24.90 18.42 -17.14
C THR A 453 23.89 17.28 -16.93
N HIS A 454 22.60 17.61 -17.03
CA HIS A 454 21.54 16.60 -16.92
C HIS A 454 21.70 15.49 -17.96
N ASP A 455 22.02 15.85 -19.21
CA ASP A 455 22.06 14.92 -20.32
C ASP A 455 23.27 13.98 -20.25
N GLU A 456 24.42 14.49 -19.81
CA GLU A 456 25.61 13.66 -19.52
C GLU A 456 25.32 12.66 -18.41
N PHE A 457 24.67 13.11 -17.32
CA PHE A 457 24.36 12.22 -16.21
C PHE A 457 23.34 11.14 -16.61
N VAL A 458 22.28 11.49 -17.36
CA VAL A 458 21.32 10.51 -17.87
C VAL A 458 21.99 9.52 -18.81
N HIS A 459 22.84 10.00 -19.73
CA HIS A 459 23.58 9.12 -20.64
C HIS A 459 24.46 8.13 -19.87
N PHE A 460 25.12 8.59 -18.81
CA PHE A 460 25.92 7.74 -17.93
C PHE A 460 25.07 6.67 -17.24
N LEU A 461 23.88 7.01 -16.73
CA LEU A 461 22.96 6.05 -16.11
C LEU A 461 22.50 4.97 -17.10
N GLU A 462 22.21 5.35 -18.35
CA GLU A 462 21.81 4.41 -19.41
C GLU A 462 22.93 3.40 -19.74
N GLN A 463 24.18 3.85 -19.74
CA GLN A 463 25.35 2.98 -19.95
C GLN A 463 25.67 2.11 -18.73
N HIS A 464 25.27 2.54 -17.52
CA HIS A 464 25.58 1.87 -16.27
C HIS A 464 24.32 1.52 -15.45
N PRO A 465 23.57 0.45 -15.82
CA PRO A 465 22.33 0.04 -15.13
C PRO A 465 22.50 -0.30 -13.64
N TYR A 466 23.73 -0.56 -13.20
CA TYR A 466 24.10 -0.83 -11.80
C TYR A 466 24.82 0.36 -11.15
N PHE A 467 24.65 1.58 -11.69
CA PHE A 467 25.29 2.82 -11.25
C PHE A 467 25.47 2.94 -9.74
N VAL A 468 24.36 2.84 -8.99
CA VAL A 468 24.40 3.03 -7.54
C VAL A 468 25.22 1.96 -6.81
N GLN A 469 25.36 0.75 -7.38
CA GLN A 469 26.14 -0.33 -6.77
C GLN A 469 27.63 -0.26 -7.08
N ASP A 470 27.95 0.31 -8.25
CA ASP A 470 29.28 0.24 -8.83
C ASP A 470 30.04 1.58 -8.70
N TYR A 471 29.32 2.71 -8.62
CA TYR A 471 29.90 4.05 -8.65
C TYR A 471 29.56 4.91 -7.43
N LEU A 472 28.53 4.55 -6.63
CA LEU A 472 28.20 5.29 -5.40
C LEU A 472 28.72 4.57 -4.14
N SER A 473 29.34 5.35 -3.25
CA SER A 473 29.69 4.95 -1.89
C SER A 473 28.89 5.82 -0.91
N PHE A 474 28.30 5.21 0.12
CA PHE A 474 27.59 5.94 1.18
C PHE A 474 27.66 5.22 2.52
N LYS A 475 27.42 5.95 3.62
CA LYS A 475 27.67 5.47 4.99
C LYS A 475 26.94 4.18 5.35
N ASN A 476 25.72 4.02 4.82
CA ASN A 476 24.85 2.85 5.02
C ASN A 476 24.92 1.83 3.87
N HIS A 477 25.96 1.89 3.03
CA HIS A 477 26.06 1.00 1.87
C HIS A 477 26.19 -0.47 2.31
N PRO A 478 25.39 -1.41 1.76
CA PRO A 478 25.38 -2.81 2.21
C PRO A 478 26.72 -3.54 2.06
N ARG A 479 27.64 -3.04 1.21
CA ARG A 479 28.99 -3.59 1.05
C ARG A 479 30.06 -2.99 1.99
N ARG A 480 29.77 -1.95 2.80
CA ARG A 480 30.78 -1.31 3.68
C ARG A 480 31.35 -2.29 4.73
N HIS A 481 30.57 -3.29 5.14
CA HIS A 481 31.04 -4.38 6.02
C HIS A 481 31.87 -5.47 5.32
N CYS A 482 31.80 -5.58 3.99
CA CYS A 482 32.64 -6.53 3.24
C CYS A 482 34.04 -5.96 2.98
N TYR A 483 34.17 -4.64 2.80
CA TYR A 483 35.46 -3.98 2.62
C TYR A 483 36.25 -3.83 3.93
N SER A 484 35.58 -3.70 5.08
CA SER A 484 36.27 -3.71 6.38
C SER A 484 36.89 -5.07 6.71
N ALA A 485 36.27 -6.17 6.25
CA ALA A 485 36.82 -7.51 6.41
C ALA A 485 38.06 -7.75 5.52
N ARG A 486 38.12 -7.18 4.31
CA ARG A 486 39.30 -7.25 3.44
C ARG A 486 40.48 -6.42 3.95
N ARG A 487 40.23 -5.21 4.48
CA ARG A 487 41.33 -4.39 5.06
C ARG A 487 41.97 -5.04 6.29
N ASN A 488 41.22 -5.78 7.11
CA ASN A 488 41.81 -6.49 8.26
C ASN A 488 42.59 -7.74 7.87
N CYS A 489 42.38 -8.32 6.68
CA CYS A 489 43.21 -9.42 6.18
C CYS A 489 44.49 -8.93 5.51
N ASP A 490 44.47 -7.77 4.85
CA ASP A 490 45.66 -7.24 4.16
C ASP A 490 46.65 -6.51 5.10
N VAL A 491 46.22 -6.12 6.30
CA VAL A 491 47.11 -5.46 7.30
C VAL A 491 47.77 -6.46 8.25
N GLN A 492 47.30 -7.72 8.32
CA GLN A 492 47.87 -8.75 9.20
C GLN A 492 48.88 -9.69 8.51
N GLY A 493 49.21 -9.48 7.23
CA GLY A 493 50.06 -10.38 6.42
C GLY A 493 51.45 -9.86 6.03
N LYS A 494 51.88 -8.71 6.55
CA LYS A 494 53.24 -8.17 6.32
C LYS A 494 53.83 -7.63 7.63
N LYS A 495 54.16 -8.55 8.52
CA LYS A 495 55.23 -8.43 9.52
C LYS A 495 55.45 -9.82 10.12
N ASP A 496 56.63 -10.34 9.82
CA ASP A 496 57.39 -11.38 10.51
C ASP A 496 57.80 -12.53 9.58
N GLU A 497 59.13 -12.58 9.40
CA GLU A 497 60.03 -13.52 8.69
C GLU A 497 60.18 -13.42 7.18
#